data_AF-A0A3M1ENJ0-F1
#
_entry.id   AF-A0A3M1ENJ0-F1
#
_cell.length_a   1.000
_cell.length_b   1.000
_cell.length_c   1.000
_cell.angle_alpha   90.00
_cell.angle_beta   90.00
_cell.angle_gamma   90.00
#
_symmetry.space_group_name_H-M   'P 1'
#
loop_
_entity.id
_entity.type
_entity.pdbx_description
1 polymer ?
#
loop_
_entity_poly.entity_id
_entity_poly.type
_entity_poly.pdbx_seq_one_letter_code
_entity_poly.pdbx_strand_id
1 'polypeptide(L)' 'MTTDSLSQPHELTGTIIDAGTRQPLKGANVYLVKSRRGTETEEDGRFHLVLESPIPGDTLVISFVGYA' A
#
# COMPACT_ATOMS: atom_id res chain seq x y z
N MET A 1 1.27 22.52 -29.70
CA MET A 1 0.59 21.34 -29.14
C MET A 1 1.36 20.94 -27.91
N THR A 2 0.78 21.12 -26.73
CA THR A 2 1.40 20.77 -25.44
C THR A 2 1.37 19.25 -25.30
N THR A 3 2.55 18.63 -25.22
CA THR A 3 2.68 17.20 -24.98
C THR A 3 2.37 16.93 -23.52
N ASP A 4 1.12 16.60 -23.24
CA ASP A 4 0.71 16.10 -21.93
C ASP A 4 1.37 14.73 -21.72
N SER A 5 2.40 14.69 -20.88
CA SER A 5 3.09 13.46 -20.55
C SER A 5 2.27 12.74 -19.50
N LEU A 6 1.49 11.74 -19.89
CA LEU A 6 0.78 10.87 -18.94
C LEU A 6 1.83 10.14 -18.08
N SER A 7 2.06 10.63 -16.85
CA SER A 7 2.85 9.91 -15.85
C SER A 7 2.26 8.52 -15.68
N GLN A 8 3.02 7.47 -16.03
CA GLN A 8 2.54 6.10 -15.81
C GLN A 8 2.40 5.89 -14.31
N PRO A 9 1.21 5.52 -13.81
CA PRO A 9 1.03 5.27 -12.40
C PRO A 9 1.93 4.13 -11.94
N HIS A 10 2.56 4.32 -10.79
CA HIS A 10 3.32 3.26 -10.12
C HIS A 10 2.38 2.42 -9.28
N GLU A 11 2.51 1.10 -9.33
CA GLU A 11 1.73 0.18 -8.52
C GLU A 11 2.58 -0.41 -7.41
N LEU A 12 2.13 -0.25 -6.17
CA LEU A 12 2.69 -0.93 -5.00
C LEU A 12 1.72 -2.03 -4.58
N THR A 13 2.22 -3.27 -4.55
CA THR A 13 1.42 -4.45 -4.26
C THR A 13 2.14 -5.34 -3.26
N GLY A 14 1.37 -6.15 -2.53
CA GLY A 14 1.92 -7.12 -1.61
C GLY A 14 0.83 -7.88 -0.88
N THR A 15 1.23 -8.78 0.00
CA THR A 15 0.34 -9.57 0.87
C THR A 15 0.81 -9.42 2.30
N ILE A 16 -0.12 -9.10 3.20
CA ILE A 16 0.14 -9.05 4.64
C ILE A 16 -0.43 -10.33 5.26
N ILE A 17 0.39 -11.00 6.05
CA ILE A 17 0.03 -12.23 6.77
C ILE A 17 0.28 -12.03 8.25
N ASP A 18 -0.54 -12.71 9.07
CA ASP A 18 -0.25 -12.86 10.48
C ASP A 18 0.92 -13.83 10.69
N ALA A 19 1.90 -13.44 11.50
CA ALA A 19 3.11 -14.22 11.69
C ALA A 19 2.88 -15.51 12.49
N GLY A 20 1.90 -15.53 13.42
CA GLY A 20 1.64 -16.68 14.29
C GLY A 20 0.82 -17.77 13.61
N THR A 21 -0.28 -17.39 12.97
CA THR A 21 -1.23 -18.28 12.29
C THR A 21 -0.87 -18.54 10.84
N ARG A 22 -0.01 -17.69 10.24
CA ARG A 22 0.36 -17.72 8.82
C ARG A 22 -0.83 -17.48 7.89
N GLN A 23 -1.93 -16.96 8.41
CA GLN A 23 -3.13 -16.64 7.65
C GLN A 23 -3.04 -15.22 7.07
N PRO A 24 -3.70 -14.94 5.93
CA PRO A 24 -3.78 -13.59 5.41
C PRO A 24 -4.49 -12.65 6.37
N LEU A 25 -4.01 -11.41 6.45
CA LEU A 25 -4.59 -10.40 7.35
C LEU A 25 -5.43 -9.43 6.53
N LYS A 26 -6.77 -9.60 6.59
CA LYS A 26 -7.76 -8.69 5.99
C LYS A 26 -7.89 -7.40 6.82
N GLY A 27 -8.01 -6.25 6.17
CA GLY A 27 -8.27 -4.96 6.81
C GLY A 27 -7.04 -4.33 7.48
N ALA A 28 -5.83 -4.81 7.16
CA ALA A 28 -4.59 -4.14 7.54
C ALA A 28 -4.43 -2.86 6.73
N ASN A 29 -4.18 -1.75 7.41
CA ASN A 29 -3.93 -0.47 6.77
C ASN A 29 -2.50 -0.45 6.21
N VAL A 30 -2.37 -0.02 4.96
CA VAL A 30 -1.11 0.17 4.25
C VAL A 30 -1.01 1.63 3.87
N TYR A 31 -0.04 2.36 4.45
CA TYR A 31 0.03 3.81 4.35
C TYR A 31 1.44 4.31 4.01
N LEU A 32 1.53 5.20 3.04
CA LEU A 32 2.76 5.92 2.70
C LEU A 32 2.74 7.32 3.32
N VAL A 33 3.72 7.61 4.17
CA VAL A 33 3.70 8.78 5.07
C VAL A 33 3.85 10.10 4.32
N LYS A 34 4.81 10.24 3.41
CA LYS A 34 5.08 11.49 2.69
C LYS A 34 3.99 11.79 1.67
N SER A 35 3.62 10.79 0.86
CA SER A 35 2.57 10.94 -0.15
C SER A 35 1.16 11.00 0.44
N ARG A 36 1.00 10.58 1.71
CA ARG A 36 -0.27 10.51 2.44
C ARG A 36 -1.33 9.65 1.75
N ARG A 37 -0.86 8.65 0.99
CA ARG A 37 -1.71 7.69 0.28
C ARG A 37 -1.77 6.39 1.07
N GLY A 38 -2.90 5.73 1.02
CA GLY A 38 -3.04 4.42 1.64
C GLY A 38 -4.16 3.61 1.04
N THR A 39 -4.18 2.34 1.42
CA THR A 39 -5.19 1.35 1.07
C THR A 39 -5.32 0.37 2.23
N GLU A 40 -6.28 -0.55 2.15
CA GLU A 40 -6.42 -1.67 3.08
C GLU A 40 -6.22 -3.00 2.36
N THR A 41 -5.90 -4.04 3.11
CA THR A 41 -5.82 -5.39 2.56
C THR A 41 -7.20 -6.04 2.42
N GLU A 42 -7.37 -6.78 1.33
CA GLU A 42 -8.56 -7.57 1.04
C GLU A 42 -8.59 -8.89 1.82
N GLU A 43 -9.60 -9.73 1.56
CA GLU A 43 -9.82 -11.00 2.27
C GLU A 43 -8.65 -12.00 2.15
N ASP A 44 -7.92 -11.97 1.04
CA ASP A 44 -6.71 -12.78 0.83
C ASP A 44 -5.42 -12.09 1.32
N GLY A 45 -5.56 -11.02 2.11
CA GLY A 45 -4.47 -10.22 2.67
C GLY A 45 -3.70 -9.40 1.64
N ARG A 46 -4.12 -9.39 0.38
CA ARG A 46 -3.46 -8.61 -0.67
C ARG A 46 -3.87 -7.15 -0.58
N PHE A 47 -2.94 -6.27 -0.93
CA PHE A 47 -3.23 -4.86 -1.16
C PHE A 47 -2.74 -4.43 -2.54
N HIS A 48 -3.42 -3.43 -3.09
CA HIS A 48 -3.04 -2.74 -4.33
C HIS A 48 -3.14 -1.24 -4.08
N LEU A 49 -2.02 -0.52 -4.25
CA LEU A 49 -1.94 0.93 -4.06
C LEU A 49 -1.34 1.58 -5.30
N VAL A 50 -2.15 2.40 -5.98
CA VAL A 50 -1.75 3.14 -7.18
C VAL A 50 -1.21 4.52 -6.80
N LEU A 51 -0.02 4.84 -7.30
CA LEU A 51 0.74 6.06 -7.03
C LEU A 51 0.97 6.83 -8.34
N GLU A 52 0.25 7.94 -8.50
CA GLU A 52 0.40 8.81 -9.68
C GLU A 52 1.75 9.55 -9.71
N SER A 53 2.29 9.85 -8.53
CA SER A 53 3.57 10.53 -8.34
C SER A 53 4.27 9.95 -7.10
N PRO A 54 5.05 8.86 -7.24
CA PRO A 54 5.77 8.25 -6.12
C PRO A 54 6.84 9.21 -5.58
N ILE A 55 6.92 9.33 -4.25
CA ILE A 55 7.93 10.17 -3.59
C ILE A 55 9.13 9.30 -3.21
N PRO A 56 10.35 9.58 -3.72
CA PRO A 56 11.54 8.82 -3.34
C PRO A 56 11.80 8.85 -1.82
N GLY A 57 12.11 7.68 -1.26
CA GLY A 57 12.35 7.50 0.17
C GLY A 57 11.12 7.75 1.03
N ASP A 58 9.90 7.54 0.51
CA ASP A 58 8.69 7.46 1.33
C ASP A 58 8.73 6.21 2.24
N THR A 59 8.01 6.27 3.35
CA THR A 59 7.95 5.21 4.36
C THR A 59 6.60 4.51 4.28
N LEU A 60 6.63 3.20 4.03
CA LEU A 60 5.46 2.34 4.11
C LEU A 60 5.23 1.91 5.55
N VAL A 61 4.08 2.29 6.11
CA VAL A 61 3.60 1.89 7.43
C VAL A 61 2.48 0.91 7.25
N ILE A 62 2.59 -0.23 7.93
CA ILE A 62 1.53 -1.25 8.00
C ILE A 62 0.99 -1.22 9.43
N SER A 63 -0.34 -1.18 9.58
CA SER A 63 -0.95 -1.20 10.91
C SER A 63 -2.26 -1.99 10.91
N PHE A 64 -2.53 -2.67 12.02
CA PHE A 64 -3.75 -3.42 12.25
C PHE A 64 -4.04 -3.44 13.75
N VAL A 65 -5.32 -3.42 14.13
CA VAL A 65 -5.70 -3.42 15.54
C VAL A 65 -5.20 -4.70 16.22
N GLY A 66 -4.44 -4.55 17.30
CA GLY A 66 -3.84 -5.68 18.03
C GLY A 66 -2.40 -6.02 17.64
N TYR A 67 -1.79 -5.28 16.71
CA TYR A 67 -0.38 -5.45 16.30
C TYR A 67 0.43 -4.21 16.69
N ALA A 68 1.70 -4.42 17.06
CA ALA A 68 2.66 -3.41 17.49
C ALA A 68 3.87 -3.37 16.55
#